data_AF-A0A8J2MBL6-F1
#
_entry.id   AF-A0A8J2MBL6-F1
#
_cell.length_a   1.000
_cell.length_b   1.000
_cell.length_c   1.000
_cell.angle_alpha   90.00
_cell.angle_beta   90.00
_cell.angle_gamma   90.00
#
_symmetry.space_group_name_H-M   'P 1'
#
loop_
_entity.id
_entity.type
_entity.pdbx_description
1 polymer ?
#
loop_
_entity_poly.entity_id
_entity_poly.type
_entity_poly.pdbx_seq_one_letter_code
_entity_poly.pdbx_strand_id
1 'polypeptide(L)'
;MFPATQIGTGDKYTIVNHLCATEYLNYESTKFSKSRGTGVFGDMVAETGIGADIWRFYLLYIRPETQDTSFSWDDFALKVNTELLNNLGNFVNRALIFLSKYFDGVVPNMYLEEQDKALLAQIASDLCDFDSCFSSVKLRDGIMKVLSISRHGNLYIQSTQPWVLLKGNENDRKRAGTVIGIAANLAYLIAVVLYPYMPSISAKIREQCGHPALALLPSTPIAFLKPGHKIGEPKPLFVKMEKNVIDDFKKRFGGVGEARVDEQMKKKEIVDKKKARNEEKGNNGELIKDMASSSLHSKLLANQKKIDSLLKTANMKLEQGIEKFEKVKMQEQKEQTLQLRAKIEQLKAELIKLETLGGIKQVYNIPKFEKKCFPAEDCNDTTPLTQTEKMNKQNVNEVKALRSEVKKNKNEDTKSKKGGSENNGDVKVDDVVDIGRLDLRVGRILKAENHPNADSLYVEQMDVGEDKPRTVISGLVRHIPIEQMQNRLVICVCNLKPAKMRGIESQGMVLCASTPEKVELIEFDENCIPGQPVTCEGYKRRPDPILNPKKKIWEGVAPDLKVNCEGQVVYKGQPLLVDGVSPLLAPSLRNVPVK
;
A
#
# COMPACT_ATOMS: atom_id res chain seq x y z
N MET A 1 25.67 10.25 33.01
CA MET A 1 25.97 10.30 34.46
C MET A 1 26.52 8.97 34.98
N PHE A 2 25.79 7.85 34.88
CA PHE A 2 26.23 6.57 35.44
C PHE A 2 27.60 6.05 34.93
N PRO A 3 27.94 6.13 33.62
CA PRO A 3 29.29 5.77 33.18
C PRO A 3 30.39 6.68 33.75
N ALA A 4 30.10 7.97 33.93
CA ALA A 4 31.06 8.90 34.53
C ALA A 4 31.33 8.57 36.01
N THR A 5 30.31 8.14 36.77
CA THR A 5 30.51 7.67 38.15
C THR A 5 31.34 6.39 38.20
N GLN A 6 31.15 5.46 37.27
CA GLN A 6 31.97 4.24 37.19
C GLN A 6 33.42 4.57 36.90
N ILE A 7 33.69 5.41 35.90
CA ILE A 7 35.05 5.84 35.54
C ILE A 7 35.71 6.57 36.72
N GLY A 8 34.96 7.40 37.45
CA GLY A 8 35.45 8.16 38.60
C GLY A 8 35.91 7.31 39.79
N THR A 9 35.51 6.04 39.87
CA THR A 9 35.99 5.13 40.94
C THR A 9 37.42 4.64 40.71
N GLY A 10 37.91 4.65 39.47
CA GLY A 10 39.18 4.00 39.10
C GLY A 10 39.12 2.47 39.01
N ASP A 11 37.99 1.85 39.37
CA ASP A 11 37.79 0.40 39.28
C ASP A 11 37.40 -0.04 37.86
N LYS A 12 37.67 -1.30 37.53
CA LYS A 12 37.32 -1.91 36.23
C LYS A 12 35.88 -2.42 36.19
N TYR A 13 34.92 -1.51 36.24
CA TYR A 13 33.50 -1.86 36.04
C TYR A 13 33.19 -2.22 34.58
N THR A 14 32.30 -3.20 34.38
CA THR A 14 31.65 -3.42 33.07
C THR A 14 30.76 -2.21 32.74
N ILE A 15 30.94 -1.64 31.56
CA ILE A 15 30.17 -0.48 31.07
C ILE A 15 29.11 -0.93 30.06
N VAL A 16 28.11 -0.08 29.82
CA VAL A 16 27.06 -0.36 28.82
C VAL A 16 27.65 -0.42 27.40
N ASN A 17 27.46 -1.53 26.71
CA ASN A 17 27.84 -1.70 25.31
C ASN A 17 26.78 -1.18 24.34
N HIS A 18 25.51 -1.45 24.65
CA HIS A 18 24.35 -1.07 23.83
C HIS A 18 23.25 -0.50 24.73
N LEU A 19 22.87 0.75 24.49
CA LEU A 19 21.77 1.40 25.21
C LEU A 19 20.53 1.40 24.32
N CYS A 20 19.55 0.58 24.67
CA CYS A 20 18.28 0.48 23.96
C CYS A 20 17.23 1.38 24.60
N ALA A 21 17.09 2.60 24.08
CA ALA A 21 16.00 3.51 24.44
C ALA A 21 14.82 3.36 23.47
N THR A 22 13.60 3.61 23.95
CA THR A 22 12.38 3.67 23.14
C THR A 22 11.74 5.03 23.28
N GLU A 23 11.01 5.45 22.26
CA GLU A 23 10.14 6.62 22.29
C GLU A 23 8.87 6.35 23.10
N TYR A 24 7.97 7.33 23.18
CA TYR A 24 6.79 7.21 24.04
C TYR A 24 5.67 6.40 23.36
N LEU A 25 4.95 5.65 24.19
CA LEU A 25 3.65 5.08 23.85
C LEU A 25 2.56 6.02 24.38
N ASN A 26 1.81 6.62 23.46
CA ASN A 26 0.62 7.42 23.73
C ASN A 26 -0.63 6.52 23.82
N TYR A 27 -1.76 7.08 24.25
CA TYR A 27 -3.01 6.35 24.41
C TYR A 27 -4.14 7.06 23.67
N GLU A 28 -4.67 6.40 22.63
CA GLU A 28 -5.63 6.93 21.67
C GLU A 28 -5.15 8.27 21.09
N SER A 29 -5.91 9.35 21.28
CA SER A 29 -5.53 10.71 20.86
C SER A 29 -4.79 11.49 21.94
N THR A 30 -4.46 10.87 23.08
CA THR A 30 -4.00 11.52 24.30
C THR A 30 -2.80 10.82 24.96
N LYS A 31 -2.46 11.22 26.19
CA LYS A 31 -1.44 10.58 27.03
C LYS A 31 -2.08 9.85 28.19
N PHE A 32 -1.44 8.76 28.62
CA PHE A 32 -1.79 8.07 29.87
C PHE A 32 -1.87 9.06 31.05
N SER A 33 -2.94 8.99 31.84
CA SER A 33 -3.17 9.88 32.98
C SER A 33 -3.92 9.18 34.10
N LYS A 34 -3.22 8.90 35.22
CA LYS A 34 -3.83 8.33 36.42
C LYS A 34 -4.88 9.24 37.04
N SER A 35 -4.62 10.55 37.08
CA SER A 35 -5.54 11.53 37.68
C SER A 35 -6.83 11.70 36.87
N ARG A 36 -6.78 11.52 35.54
CA ARG A 36 -7.97 11.60 34.67
C ARG A 36 -8.62 10.23 34.40
N GLY A 37 -8.02 9.14 34.88
CA GLY A 37 -8.44 7.78 34.59
C GLY A 37 -8.37 7.43 33.09
N THR A 38 -7.43 8.02 32.36
CA THR A 38 -7.25 7.80 30.91
C THR A 38 -6.09 6.84 30.68
N GLY A 39 -6.36 5.73 30.00
CA GLY A 39 -5.38 4.70 29.68
C GLY A 39 -5.54 3.42 30.51
N VAL A 40 -4.90 2.35 30.02
CA VAL A 40 -4.83 1.05 30.69
C VAL A 40 -3.55 0.98 31.51
N PHE A 41 -3.67 0.74 32.81
CA PHE A 41 -2.53 0.55 33.71
C PHE A 41 -2.31 -0.93 34.04
N GLY A 42 -1.07 -1.29 34.41
CA GLY A 42 -0.66 -2.70 34.53
C GLY A 42 -1.49 -3.54 35.51
N ASP A 43 -1.98 -2.92 36.58
CA ASP A 43 -2.90 -3.50 37.56
C ASP A 43 -4.30 -3.78 36.97
N MET A 44 -4.73 -2.99 36.00
CA MET A 44 -6.04 -3.10 35.35
C MET A 44 -6.07 -4.16 34.23
N VAL A 45 -4.90 -4.57 33.71
CA VAL A 45 -4.80 -5.50 32.57
C VAL A 45 -5.47 -6.83 32.89
N ALA A 46 -5.28 -7.36 34.11
CA ALA A 46 -5.86 -8.64 34.52
C ALA A 46 -7.41 -8.61 34.52
N GLU A 47 -8.00 -7.45 34.83
CA GLU A 47 -9.45 -7.27 34.90
C GLU A 47 -10.12 -7.21 33.52
N THR A 48 -9.35 -7.13 32.44
CA THR A 48 -9.87 -7.15 31.07
C THR A 48 -10.22 -8.56 30.60
N GLY A 49 -9.73 -9.61 31.26
CA GLY A 49 -9.87 -10.99 30.79
C GLY A 49 -9.12 -11.30 29.50
N ILE A 50 -8.38 -10.34 28.93
CA ILE A 50 -7.52 -10.54 27.77
C ILE A 50 -6.21 -11.17 28.24
N GLY A 51 -5.80 -12.28 27.61
CA GLY A 51 -4.56 -12.97 27.94
C GLY A 51 -3.33 -12.08 27.76
N ALA A 52 -2.35 -12.19 28.67
CA ALA A 52 -1.14 -11.36 28.68
C ALA A 52 -0.37 -11.39 27.35
N ASP A 53 -0.30 -12.54 26.69
CA ASP A 53 0.38 -12.69 25.39
C ASP A 53 -0.26 -11.82 24.29
N ILE A 54 -1.57 -11.57 24.35
CA ILE A 54 -2.26 -10.71 23.37
C ILE A 54 -1.82 -9.25 23.55
N TRP A 55 -1.67 -8.80 24.79
CA TRP A 55 -1.08 -7.50 25.11
C TRP A 55 0.38 -7.41 24.67
N ARG A 56 1.20 -8.42 24.98
CA ARG A 56 2.60 -8.49 24.57
C ARG A 56 2.73 -8.38 23.05
N PHE A 57 1.93 -9.14 22.31
CA PHE A 57 1.90 -9.09 20.86
C PHE A 57 1.65 -7.68 20.35
N TYR A 58 0.54 -7.06 20.78
CA TYR A 58 0.18 -5.76 20.21
C TYR A 58 1.18 -4.67 20.60
N LEU A 59 1.59 -4.60 21.86
CA LEU A 59 2.55 -3.61 22.32
C LEU A 59 3.93 -3.76 21.64
N LEU A 60 4.34 -4.98 21.31
CA LEU A 60 5.57 -5.21 20.52
C LEU A 60 5.35 -4.93 19.03
N TYR A 61 4.15 -5.17 18.49
CA TYR A 61 3.77 -4.86 17.11
C TYR A 61 3.79 -3.35 16.84
N ILE A 62 3.39 -2.53 17.82
CA ILE A 62 3.44 -1.07 17.77
C ILE A 62 4.58 -0.48 18.61
N ARG A 63 5.65 -1.23 18.90
CA ARG A 63 6.73 -0.75 19.77
C ARG A 63 7.30 0.59 19.24
N PRO A 64 7.39 1.65 20.07
CA PRO A 64 7.92 2.95 19.67
C PRO A 64 9.46 2.92 19.59
N GLU A 65 9.99 2.35 18.50
CA GLU A 65 11.44 2.21 18.31
C GLU A 65 12.11 3.46 17.73
N THR A 66 11.47 4.13 16.77
CA THR A 66 12.03 5.30 16.07
C THR A 66 11.27 6.59 16.32
N GLN A 67 9.99 6.49 16.65
CA GLN A 67 9.09 7.61 16.92
C GLN A 67 8.01 7.16 17.88
N ASP A 68 7.34 8.14 18.49
CA ASP A 68 6.15 7.91 19.29
C ASP A 68 5.11 7.08 18.52
N THR A 69 4.44 6.20 19.26
CA THR A 69 3.29 5.42 18.76
C THR A 69 2.10 5.67 19.67
N SER A 70 0.90 5.28 19.23
CA SER A 70 -0.29 5.37 20.08
C SER A 70 -1.02 4.04 20.13
N PHE A 71 -1.37 3.62 21.33
CA PHE A 71 -2.27 2.49 21.53
C PHE A 71 -3.68 2.88 21.07
N SER A 72 -4.31 2.06 20.22
CA SER A 72 -5.72 2.23 19.89
C SER A 72 -6.47 0.92 20.04
N TRP A 73 -7.63 0.96 20.70
CA TRP A 73 -8.49 -0.20 20.90
C TRP A 73 -9.04 -0.78 19.58
N ASP A 74 -9.31 0.06 18.59
CA ASP A 74 -9.76 -0.41 17.27
C ASP A 74 -8.64 -1.14 16.54
N ASP A 75 -7.44 -0.57 16.54
CA ASP A 75 -6.28 -1.20 15.91
C ASP A 75 -5.83 -2.45 16.67
N PHE A 76 -5.90 -2.44 18.01
CA PHE A 76 -5.71 -3.64 18.85
C PHE A 76 -6.61 -4.78 18.39
N ALA A 77 -7.92 -4.54 18.33
CA ALA A 77 -8.89 -5.54 17.91
C ALA A 77 -8.67 -6.00 16.46
N LEU A 78 -8.36 -5.06 15.57
CA LEU A 78 -8.06 -5.33 14.17
C LEU A 78 -6.86 -6.27 14.06
N LYS A 79 -5.73 -5.94 14.70
CA LYS A 79 -4.49 -6.72 14.61
C LYS A 79 -4.61 -8.09 15.26
N VAL A 80 -5.30 -8.20 16.39
CA VAL A 80 -5.59 -9.52 16.98
C VAL A 80 -6.42 -10.37 16.03
N ASN A 81 -7.45 -9.81 15.41
CA ASN A 81 -8.30 -10.56 14.49
C ASN A 81 -7.59 -10.90 13.17
N THR A 82 -6.83 -9.97 12.58
CA THR A 82 -6.20 -10.19 11.26
C THR A 82 -4.89 -10.95 11.35
N GLU A 83 -4.01 -10.60 12.28
CA GLU A 83 -2.66 -11.18 12.36
C GLU A 83 -2.61 -12.43 13.24
N LEU A 84 -3.30 -12.41 14.39
CA LEU A 84 -3.30 -13.58 15.28
C LEU A 84 -4.35 -14.59 14.83
N LEU A 85 -5.62 -14.22 14.76
CA LEU A 85 -6.69 -15.18 14.47
C LEU A 85 -6.66 -15.66 13.00
N ASN A 86 -6.71 -14.74 12.04
CA ASN A 86 -6.87 -15.09 10.62
C ASN A 86 -5.58 -15.55 9.92
N ASN A 87 -4.40 -15.21 10.47
CA ASN A 87 -3.11 -15.60 9.92
C ASN A 87 -2.45 -16.69 10.78
N LEU A 88 -1.85 -16.35 11.92
CA LEU A 88 -1.06 -17.27 12.75
C LEU A 88 -1.88 -18.46 13.27
N GLY A 89 -2.99 -18.16 13.92
CA GLY A 89 -3.91 -19.15 14.49
C GLY A 89 -4.52 -20.03 13.43
N ASN A 90 -4.98 -19.43 12.32
CA ASN A 90 -5.54 -20.18 11.20
C ASN A 90 -4.52 -21.16 10.59
N PHE A 91 -3.28 -20.73 10.39
CA PHE A 91 -2.24 -21.60 9.84
C PHE A 91 -1.95 -22.80 10.77
N VAL A 92 -1.61 -22.53 12.03
CA VAL A 92 -1.27 -23.57 13.01
C VAL A 92 -2.43 -24.54 13.18
N ASN A 93 -3.66 -24.01 13.31
CA ASN A 93 -4.84 -24.84 13.46
C ASN A 93 -5.08 -25.74 12.24
N ARG A 94 -4.99 -25.20 11.00
CA ARG A 94 -5.14 -25.99 9.78
C ARG A 94 -4.08 -27.08 9.64
N ALA A 95 -2.81 -26.74 9.92
CA ALA A 95 -1.71 -27.67 9.85
C ALA A 95 -1.94 -28.90 10.76
N LEU A 96 -2.27 -28.64 12.03
CA LEU A 96 -2.46 -29.69 13.02
C LEU A 96 -3.79 -30.46 12.85
N ILE A 97 -4.89 -29.77 12.50
CA ILE A 97 -6.17 -30.44 12.22
C ILE A 97 -6.06 -31.35 11.00
N PHE A 98 -5.39 -30.92 9.92
CA PHE A 98 -5.22 -31.79 8.75
C PHE A 98 -4.38 -33.02 9.08
N LEU A 99 -3.32 -32.86 9.88
CA LEU A 99 -2.52 -34.00 10.33
C LEU A 99 -3.34 -34.95 11.22
N SER A 100 -4.07 -34.42 12.19
CA SER A 100 -4.94 -35.21 13.07
C SER A 100 -6.04 -35.95 12.31
N LYS A 101 -6.70 -35.28 11.37
CA LYS A 101 -7.87 -35.81 10.66
C LYS A 101 -7.53 -36.84 9.59
N TYR A 102 -6.42 -36.66 8.88
CA TYR A 102 -6.11 -37.46 7.68
C TYR A 102 -4.97 -38.46 7.87
N PHE A 103 -4.18 -38.31 8.93
CA PHE A 103 -3.03 -39.16 9.24
C PHE A 103 -3.01 -39.58 10.72
N ASP A 104 -4.17 -39.57 11.39
CA ASP A 104 -4.34 -39.97 12.81
C ASP A 104 -3.39 -39.24 13.79
N GLY A 105 -2.99 -38.03 13.42
CA GLY A 105 -2.05 -37.22 14.20
C GLY A 105 -0.60 -37.68 14.11
N VAL A 106 -0.26 -38.58 13.17
CA VAL A 106 1.09 -39.10 12.97
C VAL A 106 1.72 -38.43 11.75
N VAL A 107 2.90 -37.82 11.93
CA VAL A 107 3.64 -37.15 10.85
C VAL A 107 4.01 -38.16 9.76
N PRO A 108 3.58 -37.98 8.50
CA PRO A 108 3.91 -38.89 7.41
C PRO A 108 5.34 -38.69 6.90
N ASN A 109 5.81 -39.60 6.05
CA ASN A 109 7.05 -39.39 5.30
C ASN A 109 6.90 -38.20 4.34
N MET A 110 7.93 -37.36 4.28
CA MET A 110 7.96 -36.14 3.46
C MET A 110 8.95 -36.32 2.31
N TYR A 111 8.45 -36.20 1.08
CA TYR A 111 9.23 -36.26 -0.15
C TYR A 111 9.21 -34.88 -0.81
N LEU A 112 10.28 -34.12 -0.64
CA LEU A 112 10.33 -32.69 -1.00
C LEU A 112 10.41 -32.48 -2.52
N GLU A 113 9.49 -31.66 -3.03
CA GLU A 113 9.52 -31.16 -4.40
C GLU A 113 10.17 -29.77 -4.49
N GLU A 114 10.37 -29.26 -5.70
CA GLU A 114 11.01 -27.96 -5.92
C GLU A 114 10.25 -26.79 -5.26
N GLN A 115 8.92 -26.83 -5.30
CA GLN A 115 8.07 -25.85 -4.61
C GLN A 115 8.26 -25.89 -3.08
N ASP A 116 8.50 -27.08 -2.51
CA ASP A 116 8.72 -27.25 -1.07
C ASP A 116 10.08 -26.68 -0.67
N LYS A 117 11.11 -26.94 -1.47
CA LYS A 117 12.45 -26.38 -1.25
C LYS A 117 12.44 -24.85 -1.37
N ALA A 118 11.70 -24.30 -2.34
CA ALA A 118 11.54 -22.86 -2.49
C ALA A 118 10.88 -22.23 -1.25
N LEU A 119 9.83 -22.86 -0.70
CA LEU A 119 9.23 -22.44 0.56
C LEU A 119 10.26 -22.48 1.70
N LEU A 120 10.96 -23.60 1.89
CA LEU A 120 11.92 -23.75 2.98
C LEU A 120 13.08 -22.75 2.87
N ALA A 121 13.52 -22.41 1.65
CA ALA A 121 14.51 -21.36 1.42
C ALA A 121 13.97 -19.98 1.82
N GLN A 122 12.71 -19.67 1.50
CA GLN A 122 12.07 -18.43 1.93
C GLN A 122 11.95 -18.34 3.46
N ILE A 123 11.57 -19.44 4.13
CA ILE A 123 11.52 -19.49 5.59
C ILE A 123 12.93 -19.35 6.19
N ALA A 124 13.96 -19.94 5.57
CA ALA A 124 15.35 -19.77 6.03
C ALA A 124 15.77 -18.29 5.97
N SER A 125 15.39 -17.57 4.92
CA SER A 125 15.61 -16.12 4.82
C SER A 125 14.89 -15.36 5.93
N ASP A 126 13.62 -15.69 6.20
CA ASP A 126 12.84 -15.06 7.28
C ASP A 126 13.47 -15.33 8.67
N LEU A 127 14.05 -16.51 8.89
CA LEU A 127 14.75 -16.86 10.14
C LEU A 127 16.06 -16.07 10.31
N CYS A 128 16.83 -15.89 9.24
CA CYS A 128 18.04 -15.08 9.26
C CYS A 128 17.71 -13.61 9.59
N ASP A 129 16.69 -13.06 8.93
CA ASP A 129 16.20 -11.72 9.20
C ASP A 129 15.71 -11.56 10.64
N PHE A 130 14.98 -12.56 11.15
CA PHE A 130 14.50 -12.59 12.53
C PHE A 130 15.66 -12.55 13.53
N ASP A 131 16.68 -13.38 13.35
CA ASP A 131 17.86 -13.42 14.22
C ASP A 131 18.66 -12.11 14.18
N SER A 132 18.81 -11.53 12.99
CA SER A 132 19.42 -10.22 12.79
C SER A 132 18.64 -9.10 13.51
N CYS A 133 17.30 -9.14 13.46
CA CYS A 133 16.45 -8.21 14.18
C CYS A 133 16.65 -8.33 15.70
N PHE A 134 16.71 -9.55 16.25
CA PHE A 134 16.94 -9.76 17.69
C PHE A 134 18.34 -9.32 18.14
N SER A 135 19.35 -9.65 17.35
CA SER A 135 20.74 -9.23 17.57
C SER A 135 20.87 -7.70 17.59
N SER A 136 20.04 -7.01 16.81
CA SER A 136 19.99 -5.54 16.74
C SER A 136 18.88 -4.91 17.60
N VAL A 137 18.16 -5.70 18.41
CA VAL A 137 17.04 -5.27 19.28
C VAL A 137 15.91 -4.54 18.53
N LYS A 138 15.69 -4.89 17.24
CA LYS A 138 14.58 -4.45 16.39
C LYS A 138 13.37 -5.36 16.57
N LEU A 139 12.75 -5.29 17.75
CA LEU A 139 11.71 -6.22 18.16
C LEU A 139 10.42 -6.07 17.34
N ARG A 140 10.12 -4.85 16.87
CA ARG A 140 8.97 -4.58 15.98
C ARG A 140 9.11 -5.28 14.63
N ASP A 141 10.29 -5.24 14.04
CA ASP A 141 10.54 -5.91 12.75
C ASP A 141 10.58 -7.44 12.93
N GLY A 142 11.15 -7.91 14.05
CA GLY A 142 11.21 -9.34 14.37
C GLY A 142 9.83 -10.01 14.43
N ILE A 143 8.81 -9.39 15.03
CA ILE A 143 7.46 -9.98 15.07
C ILE A 143 6.84 -10.05 13.67
N MET A 144 7.16 -9.12 12.77
CA MET A 144 6.69 -9.17 11.38
C MET A 144 7.25 -10.38 10.64
N LYS A 145 8.49 -10.78 10.92
CA LYS A 145 9.10 -12.00 10.37
C LYS A 145 8.40 -13.26 10.86
N VAL A 146 8.01 -13.33 12.15
CA VAL A 146 7.17 -14.44 12.66
C VAL A 146 5.84 -14.51 11.92
N LEU A 147 5.16 -13.38 11.73
CA LEU A 147 3.90 -13.32 10.99
C LEU A 147 4.08 -13.67 9.50
N SER A 148 5.23 -13.32 8.91
CA SER A 148 5.61 -13.67 7.53
C SER A 148 5.70 -15.18 7.32
N ILE A 149 6.37 -15.89 8.22
CA ILE A 149 6.48 -17.37 8.19
C ILE A 149 5.09 -18.01 8.18
N SER A 150 4.17 -17.50 9.00
CA SER A 150 2.77 -17.94 8.99
C SER A 150 2.04 -17.62 7.67
N ARG A 151 2.26 -16.44 7.07
CA ARG A 151 1.64 -16.08 5.77
C ARG A 151 2.13 -17.00 4.66
N HIS A 152 3.44 -17.29 4.62
CA HIS A 152 4.03 -18.26 3.69
C HIS A 152 3.43 -19.65 3.89
N GLY A 153 3.26 -20.11 5.14
CA GLY A 153 2.58 -21.36 5.46
C GLY A 153 1.12 -21.41 4.99
N ASN A 154 0.35 -20.34 5.22
CA ASN A 154 -1.03 -20.23 4.74
C ASN A 154 -1.10 -20.30 3.21
N LEU A 155 -0.25 -19.55 2.51
CA LEU A 155 -0.17 -19.55 1.04
C LEU A 155 0.22 -20.93 0.50
N TYR A 156 1.17 -21.58 1.16
CA TYR A 156 1.61 -22.92 0.80
C TYR A 156 0.48 -23.95 0.89
N ILE A 157 -0.24 -24.01 2.02
CA ILE A 157 -1.42 -24.88 2.17
C ILE A 157 -2.48 -24.53 1.12
N GLN A 158 -2.68 -23.23 0.83
CA GLN A 158 -3.72 -22.79 -0.09
C GLN A 158 -3.42 -23.14 -1.55
N SER A 159 -2.17 -22.97 -1.98
CA SER A 159 -1.72 -23.24 -3.34
C SER A 159 -1.63 -24.74 -3.65
N THR A 160 -1.19 -25.54 -2.67
CA THR A 160 -1.05 -27.00 -2.83
C THR A 160 -2.37 -27.75 -2.65
N GLN A 161 -3.38 -27.14 -2.02
CA GLN A 161 -4.72 -27.70 -1.83
C GLN A 161 -4.73 -29.16 -1.33
N PRO A 162 -4.12 -29.48 -0.17
CA PRO A 162 -4.00 -30.86 0.30
C PRO A 162 -5.36 -31.56 0.48
N TRP A 163 -6.45 -30.84 0.75
CA TRP A 163 -7.80 -31.41 0.84
C TRP A 163 -8.37 -31.91 -0.50
N VAL A 164 -7.82 -31.45 -1.62
CA VAL A 164 -8.11 -31.97 -2.96
C VAL A 164 -7.23 -33.19 -3.23
N LEU A 165 -5.92 -33.06 -2.99
CA LEU A 165 -4.95 -34.14 -3.17
C LEU A 165 -5.29 -35.41 -2.37
N LEU A 166 -5.82 -35.26 -1.16
CA LEU A 166 -6.26 -36.39 -0.33
C LEU A 166 -7.38 -37.23 -0.96
N LYS A 167 -8.12 -36.70 -1.92
CA LYS A 167 -9.19 -37.40 -2.66
C LYS A 167 -8.67 -38.04 -3.96
N GLY A 168 -7.41 -37.81 -4.31
CA GLY A 168 -6.77 -38.29 -5.53
C GLY A 168 -6.22 -39.71 -5.39
N ASN A 169 -5.24 -40.03 -6.25
CA ASN A 169 -4.58 -41.33 -6.28
C ASN A 169 -3.55 -41.48 -5.13
N GLU A 170 -2.86 -42.63 -5.07
CA GLU A 170 -1.87 -42.88 -4.01
C GLU A 170 -0.70 -41.88 -4.02
N ASN A 171 -0.29 -41.39 -5.20
CA ASN A 171 0.76 -40.38 -5.32
C ASN A 171 0.27 -39.01 -4.83
N ASP A 172 -0.98 -38.64 -5.13
CA ASP A 172 -1.59 -37.41 -4.62
C ASP A 172 -1.71 -37.44 -3.08
N ARG A 173 -2.05 -38.60 -2.51
CA ARG A 173 -2.07 -38.81 -1.05
C ARG A 173 -0.67 -38.70 -0.44
N LYS A 174 0.36 -39.26 -1.09
CA LYS A 174 1.76 -39.07 -0.68
C LYS A 174 2.15 -37.59 -0.72
N ARG A 175 1.75 -36.87 -1.77
CA ARG A 175 1.99 -35.43 -1.89
C ARG A 175 1.31 -34.63 -0.79
N ALA A 176 0.04 -34.91 -0.52
CA ALA A 176 -0.70 -34.31 0.59
C ALA A 176 -0.02 -34.58 1.94
N GLY A 177 0.53 -35.78 2.13
CA GLY A 177 1.33 -36.15 3.27
C GLY A 177 2.55 -35.25 3.44
N THR A 178 3.35 -35.05 2.38
CA THR A 178 4.49 -34.12 2.40
C THR A 178 4.05 -32.71 2.80
N VAL A 179 3.00 -32.16 2.17
CA VAL A 179 2.50 -30.80 2.43
C VAL A 179 2.10 -30.64 3.91
N ILE A 180 1.33 -31.59 4.43
CA ILE A 180 0.82 -31.54 5.81
C ILE A 180 1.96 -31.76 6.82
N GLY A 181 2.92 -32.65 6.53
CA GLY A 181 4.11 -32.85 7.36
C GLY A 181 4.99 -31.60 7.45
N ILE A 182 5.20 -30.89 6.33
CA ILE A 182 5.92 -29.62 6.30
C ILE A 182 5.15 -28.56 7.09
N ALA A 183 3.84 -28.44 6.88
CA ALA A 183 3.01 -27.48 7.59
C ALA A 183 3.04 -27.69 9.11
N ALA A 184 3.00 -28.94 9.58
CA ALA A 184 3.12 -29.26 11.01
C ALA A 184 4.49 -28.89 11.58
N ASN A 185 5.57 -29.13 10.83
CA ASN A 185 6.92 -28.71 11.22
C ASN A 185 7.04 -27.17 11.28
N LEU A 186 6.45 -26.46 10.33
CA LEU A 186 6.40 -25.00 10.35
C LEU A 186 5.57 -24.46 11.51
N ALA A 187 4.48 -25.12 11.89
CA ALA A 187 3.70 -24.74 13.07
C ALA A 187 4.55 -24.82 14.35
N TYR A 188 5.38 -25.86 14.47
CA TYR A 188 6.32 -25.98 15.58
C TYR A 188 7.45 -24.92 15.53
N LEU A 189 8.01 -24.66 14.34
CA LEU A 189 9.00 -23.59 14.16
C LEU A 189 8.44 -22.22 14.58
N ILE A 190 7.19 -21.92 14.19
CA ILE A 190 6.49 -20.70 14.64
C ILE A 190 6.45 -20.65 16.17
N ALA A 191 6.17 -21.77 16.84
CA ALA A 191 6.19 -21.79 18.30
C ALA A 191 7.56 -21.39 18.88
N VAL A 192 8.67 -21.81 18.26
CA VAL A 192 10.03 -21.46 18.69
C VAL A 192 10.28 -19.96 18.51
N VAL A 193 10.08 -19.40 17.32
CA VAL A 193 10.31 -17.96 17.06
C VAL A 193 9.32 -17.05 17.77
N LEU A 194 8.15 -17.57 18.12
CA LEU A 194 7.11 -16.82 18.82
C LEU A 194 7.38 -16.72 20.33
N TYR A 195 8.15 -17.63 20.92
CA TYR A 195 8.44 -17.69 22.35
C TYR A 195 8.84 -16.34 22.99
N PRO A 196 9.78 -15.55 22.43
CA PRO A 196 10.13 -14.26 23.03
C PRO A 196 8.98 -13.24 23.05
N TYR A 197 8.00 -13.38 22.15
CA TYR A 197 6.85 -12.48 22.06
C TYR A 197 5.65 -12.96 22.88
N MET A 198 5.22 -14.21 22.67
CA MET A 198 4.03 -14.81 23.27
C MET A 198 4.39 -16.18 23.88
N PRO A 199 5.03 -16.21 25.07
CA PRO A 199 5.57 -17.44 25.65
C PRO A 199 4.49 -18.48 26.01
N SER A 200 3.31 -18.03 26.43
CA SER A 200 2.21 -18.92 26.83
C SER A 200 1.54 -19.56 25.61
N ILE A 201 1.31 -18.79 24.55
CA ILE A 201 0.79 -19.30 23.27
C ILE A 201 1.81 -20.21 22.60
N SER A 202 3.08 -19.82 22.61
CA SER A 202 4.19 -20.63 22.15
C SER A 202 4.20 -22.01 22.86
N ALA A 203 4.04 -22.05 24.18
CA ALA A 203 3.91 -23.30 24.93
C ALA A 203 2.69 -24.14 24.51
N LYS A 204 1.52 -23.51 24.35
CA LYS A 204 0.31 -24.20 23.87
C LYS A 204 0.50 -24.83 22.49
N ILE A 205 1.16 -24.14 21.56
CA ILE A 205 1.44 -24.70 20.22
C ILE A 205 2.36 -25.91 20.35
N ARG A 206 3.45 -25.81 21.13
CA ARG A 206 4.37 -26.94 21.35
C ARG A 206 3.69 -28.17 21.97
N GLU A 207 2.79 -27.95 22.92
CA GLU A 207 1.96 -29.01 23.51
C GLU A 207 1.06 -29.67 22.45
N GLN A 208 0.35 -28.88 21.63
CA GLN A 208 -0.46 -29.41 20.53
C GLN A 208 0.37 -30.14 19.46
N CYS A 209 1.62 -29.73 19.23
CA CYS A 209 2.56 -30.46 18.36
C CYS A 209 3.09 -31.75 18.99
N GLY A 210 2.78 -32.07 20.25
CA GLY A 210 3.31 -33.24 20.95
C GLY A 210 4.81 -33.13 21.25
N HIS A 211 5.39 -31.93 21.27
CA HIS A 211 6.80 -31.69 21.57
C HIS A 211 6.95 -30.50 22.54
N PRO A 212 6.67 -30.66 23.85
CA PRO A 212 6.57 -29.53 24.78
C PRO A 212 7.86 -28.73 25.01
N ALA A 213 9.03 -29.36 24.86
CA ALA A 213 10.32 -28.73 25.10
C ALA A 213 10.58 -27.61 24.09
N LEU A 214 11.08 -26.45 24.53
CA LEU A 214 11.48 -25.37 23.62
C LEU A 214 12.79 -25.75 22.92
N ALA A 215 12.75 -25.88 21.59
CA ALA A 215 13.95 -26.13 20.81
C ALA A 215 14.77 -24.84 20.64
N LEU A 216 16.08 -25.00 20.42
CA LEU A 216 16.93 -23.89 20.00
C LEU A 216 16.52 -23.41 18.61
N LEU A 217 16.69 -22.11 18.36
CA LEU A 217 16.44 -21.50 17.06
C LEU A 217 17.43 -22.07 16.03
N PRO A 218 16.98 -22.76 14.98
CA PRO A 218 17.89 -23.25 13.95
C PRO A 218 18.18 -22.14 12.92
N SER A 219 19.35 -22.20 12.29
CA SER A 219 19.71 -21.29 11.19
C SER A 219 18.93 -21.56 9.89
N THR A 220 18.38 -22.77 9.74
CA THR A 220 17.53 -23.17 8.62
C THR A 220 16.37 -24.02 9.13
N PRO A 221 15.25 -24.10 8.38
CA PRO A 221 14.13 -24.96 8.78
C PRO A 221 14.57 -26.42 8.88
N ILE A 222 14.37 -27.02 10.04
CA ILE A 222 14.63 -28.43 10.29
C ILE A 222 13.34 -29.19 10.59
N ALA A 223 13.37 -30.50 10.38
CA ALA A 223 12.27 -31.39 10.75
C ALA A 223 12.31 -31.68 12.26
N PHE A 224 11.72 -30.78 13.06
CA PHE A 224 11.51 -30.99 14.50
C PHE A 224 10.61 -32.20 14.77
N LEU A 225 9.54 -32.32 13.96
CA LEU A 225 8.58 -33.42 14.00
C LEU A 225 8.95 -34.40 12.88
N LYS A 226 9.68 -35.46 13.25
CA LYS A 226 10.13 -36.50 12.31
C LYS A 226 8.96 -37.38 11.86
N PRO A 227 9.04 -38.07 10.71
CA PRO A 227 8.04 -39.06 10.34
C PRO A 227 7.82 -40.10 11.46
N GLY A 228 6.56 -40.45 11.72
CA GLY A 228 6.15 -41.30 12.84
C GLY A 228 5.89 -40.54 14.15
N HIS A 229 6.26 -39.26 14.26
CA HIS A 229 5.97 -38.44 15.43
C HIS A 229 4.46 -38.24 15.59
N LYS A 230 3.94 -38.39 16.81
CA LYS A 230 2.52 -38.20 17.13
C LYS A 230 2.27 -36.84 17.78
N ILE A 231 1.38 -36.05 17.20
CA ILE A 231 0.98 -34.74 17.75
C ILE A 231 -0.06 -34.90 18.87
N GLY A 232 -0.24 -33.83 19.65
CA GLY A 232 -1.31 -33.70 20.64
C GLY A 232 -2.66 -33.32 20.00
N GLU A 233 -3.61 -32.90 20.84
CA GLU A 233 -4.95 -32.53 20.40
C GLU A 233 -4.98 -31.08 19.85
N PRO A 234 -5.31 -30.87 18.56
CA PRO A 234 -5.39 -29.53 17.99
C PRO A 234 -6.55 -28.72 18.59
N LYS A 235 -6.28 -27.48 19.01
CA LYS A 235 -7.26 -26.56 19.61
C LYS A 235 -7.07 -25.14 19.08
N PRO A 236 -8.16 -24.38 18.84
CA PRO A 236 -8.08 -22.97 18.49
C PRO A 236 -7.24 -22.18 19.50
N LEU A 237 -6.31 -21.35 19.00
CA LEU A 237 -5.35 -20.61 19.83
C LEU A 237 -5.87 -19.24 20.28
N PHE A 238 -6.69 -18.60 19.44
CA PHE A 238 -7.15 -17.22 19.62
C PHE A 238 -8.67 -17.16 19.54
N VAL A 239 -9.23 -16.22 20.29
CA VAL A 239 -10.65 -15.87 20.27
C VAL A 239 -10.80 -14.53 19.57
N LYS A 240 -11.85 -14.38 18.77
CA LYS A 240 -12.14 -13.15 18.06
C LYS A 240 -12.45 -12.02 19.06
N MET A 241 -11.86 -10.85 18.83
CA MET A 241 -12.19 -9.63 19.57
C MET A 241 -13.46 -9.02 18.98
N GLU A 242 -14.57 -9.08 19.73
CA GLU A 242 -15.85 -8.54 19.32
C GLU A 242 -15.96 -7.04 19.60
N LYS A 243 -16.63 -6.32 18.69
CA LYS A 243 -16.68 -4.86 18.73
C LYS A 243 -17.33 -4.31 20.01
N ASN A 244 -18.36 -4.99 20.52
CA ASN A 244 -19.04 -4.60 21.76
C ASN A 244 -18.11 -4.61 22.99
N VAL A 245 -17.22 -5.61 23.09
CA VAL A 245 -16.24 -5.70 24.17
C VAL A 245 -15.21 -4.57 24.07
N ILE A 246 -14.78 -4.27 22.85
CA ILE A 246 -13.84 -3.18 22.57
C ILE A 246 -14.47 -1.81 22.90
N ASP A 247 -15.72 -1.59 22.51
CA ASP A 247 -16.46 -0.36 22.83
C ASP A 247 -16.64 -0.18 24.34
N ASP A 248 -16.79 -1.28 25.10
CA ASP A 248 -16.85 -1.24 26.57
C ASP A 248 -15.50 -0.84 27.18
N PHE A 249 -14.39 -1.44 26.70
CA PHE A 249 -13.06 -1.06 27.16
C PHE A 249 -12.71 0.40 26.84
N LYS A 250 -13.07 0.89 25.66
CA LYS A 250 -12.90 2.31 25.31
C LYS A 250 -13.59 3.23 26.30
N LYS A 251 -14.85 2.92 26.67
CA LYS A 251 -15.57 3.70 27.68
C LYS A 251 -14.91 3.60 29.05
N ARG A 252 -14.49 2.41 29.44
CA ARG A 252 -13.87 2.14 30.73
C ARG A 252 -12.53 2.87 30.90
N PHE A 253 -11.75 2.98 29.83
CA PHE A 253 -10.37 3.47 29.88
C PHE A 253 -10.15 4.81 29.13
N GLY A 254 -11.19 5.44 28.57
CA GLY A 254 -11.10 6.77 27.93
C GLY A 254 -11.01 7.94 28.93
N GLY A 255 -11.38 7.70 30.18
CA GLY A 255 -11.39 8.70 31.25
C GLY A 255 -12.55 9.71 31.15
N VAL A 256 -12.61 10.60 32.14
CA VAL A 256 -13.77 11.51 32.35
C VAL A 256 -13.88 12.61 31.27
N GLY A 257 -12.78 12.88 30.55
CA GLY A 257 -12.71 13.92 29.51
C GLY A 257 -13.32 13.53 28.17
N GLU A 258 -13.11 12.30 27.69
CA GLU A 258 -13.60 11.85 26.38
C GLU A 258 -15.12 11.63 26.36
N ALA A 259 -15.71 11.20 27.49
CA ALA A 259 -17.17 11.05 27.61
C ALA A 259 -17.94 12.36 27.29
N ARG A 260 -17.36 13.53 27.63
CA ARG A 260 -17.94 14.84 27.31
C ARG A 260 -17.79 15.23 25.84
N VAL A 261 -16.69 14.83 25.20
CA VAL A 261 -16.41 15.13 23.79
C VAL A 261 -17.31 14.28 22.88
N ASP A 262 -17.46 12.99 23.19
CA ASP A 262 -18.37 12.09 22.48
C ASP A 262 -19.85 12.48 22.64
N GLU A 263 -20.26 12.94 23.82
CA GLU A 263 -21.60 13.50 24.01
C GLU A 263 -21.83 14.79 23.22
N GLN A 264 -20.81 15.65 23.11
CA GLN A 264 -20.90 16.88 22.32
C GLN A 264 -20.96 16.59 20.82
N MET A 265 -20.18 15.62 20.31
CA MET A 265 -20.23 15.20 18.91
C MET A 265 -21.58 14.55 18.57
N LYS A 266 -22.09 13.66 19.42
CA LYS A 266 -23.44 13.07 19.25
C LYS A 266 -24.54 14.12 19.30
N LYS A 267 -24.45 15.12 20.19
CA LYS A 267 -25.40 16.25 20.21
C LYS A 267 -25.32 17.08 18.92
N LYS A 268 -24.13 17.29 18.35
CA LYS A 268 -23.94 18.02 17.10
C LYS A 268 -24.55 17.28 15.91
N GLU A 269 -24.34 15.97 15.79
CA GLU A 269 -24.98 15.13 14.76
C GLU A 269 -26.51 15.10 14.86
N ILE A 270 -27.06 15.11 16.09
CA ILE A 270 -28.52 15.15 16.31
C ILE A 270 -29.09 16.53 15.92
N VAL A 271 -28.34 17.61 16.14
CA VAL A 271 -28.73 18.97 15.74
C VAL A 271 -28.68 19.13 14.22
N ASP A 272 -27.65 18.60 13.57
CA ASP A 272 -27.50 18.66 12.11
C ASP A 272 -28.58 17.79 11.40
N LYS A 273 -28.93 16.63 11.96
CA LYS A 273 -30.07 15.82 11.48
C LYS A 273 -31.43 16.47 11.70
N LYS A 274 -31.60 17.31 12.73
CA LYS A 274 -32.84 18.08 12.96
C LYS A 274 -32.95 19.29 12.03
N LYS A 275 -31.84 19.95 11.68
CA LYS A 275 -31.83 21.03 10.68
C LYS A 275 -32.20 20.52 9.29
N ALA A 276 -31.63 19.39 8.86
CA ALA A 276 -31.96 18.77 7.57
C ALA A 276 -33.43 18.34 7.47
N ARG A 277 -34.08 17.98 8.60
CA ARG A 277 -35.48 17.53 8.62
C ARG A 277 -36.51 18.67 8.68
N ASN A 278 -36.10 19.89 9.07
CA ASN A 278 -36.97 21.06 9.09
C ASN A 278 -36.97 21.85 7.78
N GLU A 279 -35.99 21.65 6.90
CA GLU A 279 -35.94 22.30 5.57
C GLU A 279 -36.84 21.61 4.52
N GLU A 280 -37.31 20.39 4.76
CA GLU A 280 -38.20 19.65 3.84
C GLU A 280 -39.71 19.83 4.11
N LYS A 281 -40.12 20.60 5.13
CA LYS A 281 -41.54 20.82 5.44
C LYS A 281 -41.86 22.27 5.71
N GLY A 282 -42.18 23.01 4.64
CA GLY A 282 -42.87 24.29 4.76
C GLY A 282 -42.70 25.19 3.55
N ASN A 283 -43.38 24.89 2.44
CA ASN A 283 -43.65 25.87 1.41
C ASN A 283 -45.16 25.92 1.18
N ASN A 284 -45.82 26.96 1.70
CA ASN A 284 -47.15 27.42 1.30
C ASN A 284 -47.40 28.82 1.89
N GLY A 285 -47.75 29.77 1.03
CA GLY A 285 -48.67 30.87 1.34
C GLY A 285 -48.11 32.13 2.02
N GLU A 286 -47.95 33.17 1.21
CA GLU A 286 -47.97 34.62 1.47
C GLU A 286 -48.51 35.19 2.80
N LEU A 287 -47.80 36.25 3.26
CA LEU A 287 -48.24 37.58 3.76
C LEU A 287 -47.65 38.07 5.11
N ILE A 288 -47.26 39.35 5.05
CA ILE A 288 -46.89 40.34 6.09
C ILE A 288 -45.44 40.36 6.59
N LYS A 289 -44.64 41.29 6.04
CA LYS A 289 -43.55 41.96 6.77
C LYS A 289 -43.66 43.46 6.56
N ASP A 290 -44.23 44.15 7.55
CA ASP A 290 -44.17 45.60 7.64
C ASP A 290 -42.75 46.08 7.97
N MET A 291 -42.30 47.02 7.14
CA MET A 291 -41.50 48.22 7.43
C MET A 291 -40.65 48.25 8.72
N ALA A 292 -39.52 47.53 8.75
CA ALA A 292 -38.30 47.95 9.47
C ALA A 292 -37.12 47.03 9.12
N SER A 293 -36.23 47.43 8.20
CA SER A 293 -34.78 47.08 8.19
C SER A 293 -34.01 47.33 6.87
N SER A 294 -34.54 48.11 5.91
CA SER A 294 -33.82 48.35 4.63
C SER A 294 -32.48 49.07 4.82
N SER A 295 -32.37 49.95 5.82
CA SER A 295 -31.14 50.69 6.16
C SER A 295 -30.06 49.82 6.82
N LEU A 296 -30.44 48.85 7.66
CA LEU A 296 -29.48 47.97 8.33
C LEU A 296 -28.95 46.88 7.38
N HIS A 297 -29.84 46.31 6.57
CA HIS A 297 -29.51 45.25 5.62
C HIS A 297 -28.57 45.75 4.51
N SER A 298 -28.78 46.97 4.01
CA SER A 298 -27.90 47.60 3.02
C SER A 298 -26.49 47.88 3.58
N LYS A 299 -26.37 48.31 4.85
CA LYS A 299 -25.07 48.48 5.52
C LYS A 299 -24.35 47.15 5.74
N LEU A 300 -25.07 46.10 6.13
CA LEU A 300 -24.52 44.75 6.27
C LEU A 300 -23.99 44.20 4.93
N LEU A 301 -24.74 44.38 3.85
CA LEU A 301 -24.30 43.99 2.50
C LEU A 301 -23.08 44.78 2.02
N ALA A 302 -22.99 46.08 2.34
CA ALA A 302 -21.82 46.90 2.02
C ALA A 302 -20.57 46.44 2.80
N ASN A 303 -20.74 46.11 4.08
CA ASN A 303 -19.66 45.59 4.91
C ASN A 303 -19.21 44.19 4.45
N GLN A 304 -20.15 43.31 4.08
CA GLN A 304 -19.83 41.99 3.52
C GLN A 304 -18.98 42.12 2.26
N LYS A 305 -19.38 42.99 1.31
CA LYS A 305 -18.59 43.25 0.09
C LYS A 305 -17.19 43.78 0.38
N LYS A 306 -17.04 44.60 1.42
CA LYS A 306 -15.74 45.14 1.84
C LYS A 306 -14.86 44.05 2.44
N ILE A 307 -15.42 43.18 3.28
CA ILE A 307 -14.75 41.99 3.84
C ILE A 307 -14.31 41.05 2.71
N ASP A 308 -15.18 40.77 1.75
CA ASP A 308 -14.86 39.91 0.61
C ASP A 308 -13.73 40.49 -0.26
N SER A 309 -13.70 41.82 -0.46
CA SER A 309 -12.59 42.47 -1.18
C SER A 309 -11.25 42.40 -0.44
N LEU A 310 -11.28 42.50 0.89
CA LEU A 310 -10.11 42.42 1.74
C LEU A 310 -9.58 40.98 1.78
N LEU A 311 -10.47 39.99 1.91
CA LEU A 311 -10.14 38.57 1.82
C LEU A 311 -9.50 38.23 0.47
N LYS A 312 -10.07 38.75 -0.63
CA LYS A 312 -9.50 38.55 -1.97
C LYS A 312 -8.08 39.12 -2.10
N THR A 313 -7.85 40.29 -1.50
CA THR A 313 -6.52 40.93 -1.51
C THR A 313 -5.52 40.19 -0.61
N ALA A 314 -5.97 39.69 0.55
CA ALA A 314 -5.14 38.89 1.45
C ALA A 314 -4.75 37.55 0.80
N ASN A 315 -5.69 36.86 0.14
CA ASN A 315 -5.42 35.62 -0.57
C ASN A 315 -4.43 35.83 -1.72
N MET A 316 -4.58 36.93 -2.48
CA MET A 316 -3.64 37.26 -3.56
C MET A 316 -2.21 37.51 -3.03
N LYS A 317 -2.07 38.18 -1.87
CA LYS A 317 -0.76 38.36 -1.23
C LYS A 317 -0.18 37.04 -0.69
N LEU A 318 -1.03 36.15 -0.18
CA LEU A 318 -0.61 34.84 0.30
C LEU A 318 -0.11 33.97 -0.85
N GLU A 319 -0.83 33.92 -1.97
CA GLU A 319 -0.42 33.21 -3.19
C GLU A 319 0.92 33.74 -3.73
N GLN A 320 1.09 35.07 -3.79
CA GLN A 320 2.37 35.67 -4.17
C GLN A 320 3.52 35.32 -3.20
N GLY A 321 3.23 35.18 -1.91
CA GLY A 321 4.20 34.76 -0.90
C GLY A 321 4.61 33.29 -1.07
N ILE A 322 3.64 32.42 -1.33
CA ILE A 322 3.87 30.98 -1.59
C ILE A 322 4.73 30.82 -2.85
N GLU A 323 4.40 31.49 -3.95
CA GLU A 323 5.15 31.38 -5.21
C GLU A 323 6.60 31.84 -5.06
N LYS A 324 6.84 32.91 -4.27
CA LYS A 324 8.21 33.37 -3.97
C LYS A 324 8.96 32.36 -3.10
N PHE A 325 8.30 31.79 -2.10
CA PHE A 325 8.90 30.78 -1.23
C PHE A 325 9.27 29.51 -2.00
N GLU A 326 8.38 29.03 -2.88
CA GLU A 326 8.63 27.89 -3.76
C GLU A 326 9.81 28.13 -4.69
N LYS A 327 9.92 29.32 -5.29
CA LYS A 327 11.06 29.68 -6.15
C LYS A 327 12.39 29.65 -5.41
N VAL A 328 12.45 30.22 -4.20
CA VAL A 328 13.67 30.21 -3.36
C VAL A 328 14.05 28.78 -3.00
N LYS A 329 13.08 27.97 -2.54
CA LYS A 329 13.33 26.59 -2.11
C LYS A 329 13.74 25.68 -3.27
N MET A 330 13.15 25.87 -4.45
CA MET A 330 13.55 25.18 -5.68
C MET A 330 14.98 25.52 -6.10
N GLN A 331 15.42 26.76 -5.88
CA GLN A 331 16.78 27.19 -6.19
C GLN A 331 17.80 26.58 -5.21
N GLU A 332 17.51 26.60 -3.92
CA GLU A 332 18.33 25.92 -2.89
C GLU A 332 18.47 24.41 -3.19
N GLN A 333 17.39 23.74 -3.57
CA GLN A 333 17.40 22.31 -3.87
C GLN A 333 18.22 21.99 -5.15
N LYS A 334 18.21 22.88 -6.15
CA LYS A 334 19.06 22.76 -7.35
C LYS A 334 20.54 22.90 -7.00
N GLU A 335 20.90 23.86 -6.16
CA GLU A 335 22.28 24.06 -5.70
C GLU A 335 22.78 22.85 -4.91
N GLN A 336 21.98 22.31 -3.99
CA GLN A 336 22.31 21.09 -3.24
C GLN A 336 22.51 19.89 -4.17
N THR A 337 21.65 19.74 -5.18
CA THR A 337 21.77 18.66 -6.16
C THR A 337 23.06 18.76 -6.95
N LEU A 338 23.47 19.99 -7.33
CA LEU A 338 24.73 20.24 -8.03
C LEU A 338 25.94 19.87 -7.15
N GLN A 339 25.93 20.28 -5.88
CA GLN A 339 26.98 19.95 -4.92
C GLN A 339 27.10 18.44 -4.67
N LEU A 340 25.97 17.75 -4.51
CA LEU A 340 25.95 16.29 -4.33
C LEU A 340 26.48 15.56 -5.57
N ARG A 341 26.15 16.01 -6.78
CA ARG A 341 26.70 15.45 -8.02
C ARG A 341 28.22 15.61 -8.09
N ALA A 342 28.73 16.79 -7.78
CA ALA A 342 30.18 17.03 -7.72
C ALA A 342 30.86 16.14 -6.66
N LYS A 343 30.23 15.96 -5.50
CA LYS A 343 30.73 15.05 -4.44
C LYS A 343 30.78 13.60 -4.90
N ILE A 344 29.75 13.14 -5.62
CA ILE A 344 29.71 11.79 -6.21
C ILE A 344 30.84 11.60 -7.21
N GLU A 345 31.09 12.57 -8.09
CA GLU A 345 32.18 12.49 -9.06
C GLU A 345 33.55 12.47 -8.37
N GLN A 346 33.74 13.29 -7.33
CA GLN A 346 34.96 13.29 -6.54
C GLN A 346 35.20 11.94 -5.84
N LEU A 347 34.19 11.40 -5.16
CA LEU A 347 34.27 10.11 -4.47
C LEU A 347 34.48 8.95 -5.45
N LYS A 348 33.86 9.00 -6.64
CA LYS A 348 34.12 8.04 -7.71
C LYS A 348 35.58 8.09 -8.16
N ALA A 349 36.14 9.28 -8.36
CA ALA A 349 37.53 9.42 -8.76
C ALA A 349 38.49 8.90 -7.68
N GLU A 350 38.19 9.16 -6.41
CA GLU A 350 38.96 8.66 -5.28
C GLU A 350 38.89 7.13 -5.15
N LEU A 351 37.69 6.56 -5.31
CA LEU A 351 37.48 5.11 -5.34
C LEU A 351 38.29 4.46 -6.47
N ILE A 352 38.20 5.00 -7.69
CA ILE A 352 38.96 4.52 -8.86
C ILE A 352 40.47 4.53 -8.57
N LYS A 353 40.98 5.58 -7.92
CA LYS A 353 42.39 5.70 -7.55
C LYS A 353 42.81 4.63 -6.54
N LEU A 354 42.00 4.39 -5.50
CA LEU A 354 42.25 3.37 -4.49
C LEU A 354 42.16 1.95 -5.05
N GLU A 355 41.18 1.67 -5.91
CA GLU A 355 41.03 0.38 -6.60
C GLU A 355 42.23 0.07 -7.51
N THR A 356 42.72 1.08 -8.22
CA THR A 356 43.91 0.95 -9.09
C THR A 356 45.18 0.68 -8.27
N LEU A 357 45.34 1.33 -7.11
CA LEU A 357 46.44 1.07 -6.17
C LEU A 357 46.35 -0.34 -5.55
N GLY A 358 45.14 -0.86 -5.34
CA GLY A 358 44.87 -2.21 -4.84
C GLY A 358 45.05 -3.33 -5.88
N GLY A 359 45.52 -3.03 -7.10
CA GLY A 359 45.78 -4.02 -8.15
C GLY A 359 44.55 -4.43 -8.97
N ILE A 360 43.42 -3.75 -8.81
CA ILE A 360 42.20 -4.01 -9.60
C ILE A 360 42.35 -3.29 -10.95
N LYS A 361 42.39 -4.06 -12.06
CA LYS A 361 42.40 -3.49 -13.42
C LYS A 361 41.05 -2.85 -13.75
N GLN A 362 41.05 -1.55 -14.03
CA GLN A 362 39.90 -0.84 -14.57
C GLN A 362 39.55 -1.37 -15.97
N VAL A 363 38.31 -1.86 -16.14
CA VAL A 363 37.76 -2.24 -17.45
C VAL A 363 37.14 -1.00 -18.09
N TYR A 364 37.83 -0.38 -19.05
CA TYR A 364 37.40 0.89 -19.65
C TYR A 364 36.32 0.76 -20.75
N ASN A 365 35.90 -0.45 -21.12
CA ASN A 365 34.88 -0.67 -22.13
C ASN A 365 33.71 -1.50 -21.60
N ILE A 366 32.80 -0.82 -20.92
CA ILE A 366 31.39 -1.21 -20.89
C ILE A 366 30.71 -0.32 -21.95
N PRO A 367 30.00 -0.88 -22.95
CA PRO A 367 29.32 -0.09 -23.97
C PRO A 367 28.39 0.93 -23.30
N LYS A 368 28.66 2.22 -23.52
CA LYS A 368 27.74 3.28 -23.11
C LYS A 368 26.54 3.25 -24.04
N PHE A 369 25.35 3.37 -23.47
CA PHE A 369 24.10 3.53 -24.22
C PHE A 369 24.12 4.92 -24.90
N GLU A 370 24.47 4.97 -26.18
CA GLU A 370 24.44 6.18 -26.99
C GLU A 370 22.99 6.52 -27.36
N LYS A 371 22.45 7.59 -26.78
CA LYS A 371 21.31 8.31 -27.38
C LYS A 371 21.80 8.88 -28.72
N LYS A 372 21.27 8.40 -29.83
CA LYS A 372 21.47 9.05 -31.14
C LYS A 372 20.82 10.43 -31.14
N CYS A 373 21.64 11.48 -31.05
CA CYS A 373 21.33 12.80 -31.59
C CYS A 373 22.09 12.96 -32.91
N PHE A 374 21.38 13.42 -33.95
CA PHE A 374 22.01 13.89 -35.18
C PHE A 374 22.63 15.28 -34.96
N PRO A 375 23.69 15.66 -35.70
CA PRO A 375 24.52 16.82 -35.39
C PRO A 375 23.83 18.15 -35.68
N ALA A 376 24.12 19.14 -34.83
CA ALA A 376 23.80 20.54 -35.03
C ALA A 376 24.79 21.18 -36.04
N GLU A 377 24.28 22.01 -36.94
CA GLU A 377 25.07 23.08 -37.55
C GLU A 377 24.95 24.36 -36.70
N ASP A 378 26.06 25.08 -36.68
CA ASP A 378 26.40 26.24 -35.87
C ASP A 378 25.34 27.36 -35.85
N CYS A 379 25.31 28.11 -34.74
CA CYS A 379 25.46 29.57 -34.72
C CYS A 379 25.47 30.08 -33.27
N ASN A 380 26.57 30.72 -32.88
CA ASN A 380 26.66 31.57 -31.70
C ASN A 380 25.61 32.68 -31.75
N ASP A 381 24.84 32.91 -30.67
CA ASP A 381 24.89 34.21 -29.98
C ASP A 381 24.05 34.27 -28.68
N THR A 382 24.54 35.13 -27.81
CA THR A 382 24.13 35.58 -26.47
C THR A 382 22.63 35.63 -26.05
N THR A 383 22.42 35.37 -24.74
CA THR A 383 21.28 35.61 -23.77
C THR A 383 20.30 36.80 -24.03
N PRO A 384 19.13 36.94 -23.33
CA PRO A 384 18.48 36.13 -22.28
C PRO A 384 16.93 35.91 -22.39
N LEU A 385 16.41 35.06 -21.51
CA LEU A 385 15.01 34.69 -21.25
C LEU A 385 14.05 35.89 -21.05
N THR A 386 13.34 36.30 -22.10
CA THR A 386 12.05 37.03 -21.99
C THR A 386 11.27 36.89 -23.29
N GLN A 387 10.51 35.80 -23.48
CA GLN A 387 9.52 35.71 -24.59
C GLN A 387 8.46 34.60 -24.49
N THR A 388 8.31 33.91 -23.37
CA THR A 388 7.33 32.79 -23.24
C THR A 388 5.91 33.23 -22.84
N GLU A 389 5.65 34.53 -22.67
CA GLU A 389 4.30 35.03 -22.33
C GLU A 389 3.51 35.62 -23.52
N LYS A 390 4.14 35.81 -24.69
CA LYS A 390 3.44 36.33 -25.89
C LYS A 390 3.00 35.24 -26.88
N MET A 391 3.60 34.06 -26.85
CA MET A 391 3.22 32.95 -27.75
C MET A 391 1.93 32.22 -27.31
N ASN A 392 1.46 32.45 -26.08
CA ASN A 392 0.29 31.77 -25.50
C ASN A 392 -1.07 32.47 -25.77
N LYS A 393 -1.10 33.58 -26.52
CA LYS A 393 -2.36 34.27 -26.91
C LYS A 393 -2.70 34.18 -28.40
N GLN A 394 -1.77 33.77 -29.28
CA GLN A 394 -2.08 33.56 -30.70
C GLN A 394 -2.64 32.15 -30.99
N ASN A 395 -2.13 31.09 -30.33
CA ASN A 395 -2.62 29.71 -30.56
C ASN A 395 -4.05 29.44 -30.06
N VAL A 396 -4.59 30.24 -29.14
CA VAL A 396 -5.97 30.04 -28.64
C VAL A 396 -7.02 30.59 -29.63
N ASN A 397 -6.64 31.57 -30.46
CA ASN A 397 -7.56 32.18 -31.43
C ASN A 397 -7.59 31.43 -32.77
N GLU A 398 -6.49 30.83 -33.21
CA GLU A 398 -6.48 29.97 -34.41
C GLU A 398 -7.24 28.64 -34.20
N VAL A 399 -7.16 28.05 -33.00
CA VAL A 399 -7.91 26.83 -32.67
C VAL A 399 -9.43 27.08 -32.52
N LYS A 400 -9.85 28.31 -32.20
CA LYS A 400 -11.26 28.71 -32.23
C LYS A 400 -11.78 28.95 -33.64
N ALA A 401 -10.96 29.52 -34.54
CA ALA A 401 -11.31 29.76 -35.93
C ALA A 401 -11.49 28.44 -36.73
N LEU A 402 -10.61 27.46 -36.50
CA LEU A 402 -10.70 26.11 -37.10
C LEU A 402 -11.92 25.31 -36.63
N ARG A 403 -12.44 25.56 -35.41
CA ARG A 403 -13.65 24.92 -34.88
C ARG A 403 -14.96 25.51 -35.45
N SER A 404 -14.93 26.74 -35.98
CA SER A 404 -16.09 27.35 -36.64
C SER A 404 -16.30 26.88 -38.09
N GLU A 405 -15.23 26.49 -38.79
CA GLU A 405 -15.33 25.97 -40.17
C GLU A 405 -15.85 24.53 -40.23
N VAL A 406 -15.50 23.70 -39.24
CA VAL A 406 -16.02 22.31 -39.13
C VAL A 406 -17.52 22.27 -38.79
N LYS A 407 -18.08 23.34 -38.21
CA LYS A 407 -19.52 23.45 -37.92
C LYS A 407 -20.39 23.91 -39.10
N LYS A 408 -19.78 24.42 -40.18
CA LYS A 408 -20.53 24.88 -41.37
C LYS A 408 -20.80 23.76 -42.38
N ASN A 409 -20.02 22.67 -42.37
CA ASN A 409 -20.14 21.56 -43.33
C ASN A 409 -20.93 20.33 -42.81
N LYS A 410 -21.77 20.49 -41.78
CA LYS A 410 -22.55 19.38 -41.19
C LYS A 410 -24.07 19.59 -41.21
N ASN A 411 -24.55 20.50 -42.06
CA ASN A 411 -25.97 20.69 -42.36
C ASN A 411 -26.20 20.52 -43.87
N GLU A 412 -26.19 19.27 -44.33
CA GLU A 412 -26.88 18.80 -45.53
C GLU A 412 -26.67 17.29 -45.61
N ASP A 413 -27.51 16.54 -44.89
CA ASP A 413 -28.30 15.45 -45.48
C ASP A 413 -29.06 14.69 -44.39
N THR A 414 -30.38 14.79 -44.46
CA THR A 414 -31.33 14.01 -43.66
C THR A 414 -32.34 13.39 -44.62
N LYS A 415 -32.45 12.05 -44.61
CA LYS A 415 -33.71 11.27 -44.63
C LYS A 415 -33.45 9.83 -45.09
N SER A 416 -33.77 8.83 -44.26
CA SER A 416 -34.94 7.94 -44.44
C SER A 416 -34.89 6.72 -43.49
N LYS A 417 -36.02 6.00 -43.42
CA LYS A 417 -36.59 5.22 -42.31
C LYS A 417 -36.23 3.72 -42.27
N LYS A 418 -36.38 3.16 -41.04
CA LYS A 418 -36.94 1.84 -40.61
C LYS A 418 -36.52 0.53 -41.32
N GLY A 419 -36.10 -0.41 -40.45
CA GLY A 419 -36.63 -1.78 -40.37
C GLY A 419 -35.82 -2.90 -41.04
N GLY A 420 -35.56 -3.99 -40.32
CA GLY A 420 -35.11 -5.27 -40.89
C GLY A 420 -34.03 -5.98 -40.08
N SER A 421 -34.39 -7.12 -39.51
CA SER A 421 -33.49 -8.13 -38.93
C SER A 421 -32.68 -8.79 -40.05
N GLU A 422 -31.37 -8.99 -39.87
CA GLU A 422 -30.68 -10.14 -40.45
C GLU A 422 -29.40 -10.50 -39.69
N ASN A 423 -29.19 -11.81 -39.60
CA ASN A 423 -28.25 -12.53 -38.75
C ASN A 423 -26.88 -12.72 -39.43
N ASN A 424 -25.91 -13.02 -38.57
CA ASN A 424 -24.68 -13.79 -38.81
C ASN A 424 -23.48 -13.09 -39.46
N GLY A 425 -22.55 -12.72 -38.58
CA GLY A 425 -21.11 -12.77 -38.83
C GLY A 425 -20.43 -13.34 -37.58
N ASP A 426 -20.33 -14.67 -37.55
CA ASP A 426 -19.71 -15.49 -36.51
C ASP A 426 -18.26 -15.01 -36.22
N VAL A 427 -18.05 -14.31 -35.10
CA VAL A 427 -16.69 -14.03 -34.61
C VAL A 427 -16.37 -15.08 -33.57
N LYS A 428 -15.57 -16.07 -33.98
CA LYS A 428 -14.92 -17.04 -33.09
C LYS A 428 -14.49 -16.33 -31.81
N VAL A 429 -15.10 -16.70 -30.69
CA VAL A 429 -14.73 -16.21 -29.37
C VAL A 429 -13.31 -16.68 -29.12
N ASP A 430 -12.38 -15.75 -29.18
CA ASP A 430 -10.98 -15.98 -28.83
C ASP A 430 -10.94 -16.23 -27.31
N ASP A 431 -11.01 -17.51 -26.92
CA ASP A 431 -11.05 -17.96 -25.51
C ASP A 431 -9.70 -17.81 -24.80
N VAL A 432 -8.67 -17.34 -25.50
CA VAL A 432 -7.35 -17.11 -24.93
C VAL A 432 -7.39 -15.89 -23.99
N VAL A 433 -7.01 -16.12 -22.73
CA VAL A 433 -6.84 -15.07 -21.72
C VAL A 433 -5.41 -14.54 -21.81
N ASP A 434 -5.27 -13.31 -22.32
CA ASP A 434 -3.99 -12.61 -22.42
C ASP A 434 -4.13 -11.10 -22.15
N ILE A 435 -3.00 -10.41 -22.06
CA ILE A 435 -2.92 -8.97 -21.78
C ILE A 435 -3.59 -8.11 -22.85
N GLY A 436 -3.73 -8.61 -24.08
CA GLY A 436 -4.36 -7.89 -25.18
C GLY A 436 -5.82 -7.55 -24.94
N ARG A 437 -6.49 -8.27 -24.03
CA ARG A 437 -7.89 -8.02 -23.63
C ARG A 437 -8.07 -6.93 -22.58
N LEU A 438 -6.99 -6.46 -21.96
CA LEU A 438 -7.01 -5.33 -21.03
C LEU A 438 -6.93 -4.00 -21.80
N ASP A 439 -7.73 -3.02 -21.41
CA ASP A 439 -7.61 -1.64 -21.90
C ASP A 439 -6.62 -0.88 -21.02
N LEU A 440 -5.33 -1.07 -21.31
CA LEU A 440 -4.25 -0.35 -20.64
C LEU A 440 -3.99 0.98 -21.35
N ARG A 441 -4.00 2.08 -20.59
CA ARG A 441 -3.72 3.42 -21.10
C ARG A 441 -2.84 4.23 -20.16
N VAL A 442 -2.15 5.22 -20.71
CA VAL A 442 -1.52 6.29 -19.94
C VAL A 442 -2.62 7.17 -19.36
N GLY A 443 -2.64 7.34 -18.04
CA GLY A 443 -3.53 8.23 -17.33
C GLY A 443 -2.76 9.38 -16.67
N ARG A 444 -3.41 10.53 -16.48
CA ARG A 444 -2.86 11.65 -15.70
C ARG A 444 -3.78 11.97 -14.54
N ILE A 445 -3.23 11.99 -13.34
CA ILE A 445 -3.97 12.38 -12.14
C ILE A 445 -4.11 13.91 -12.17
N LEU A 446 -5.31 14.40 -12.46
CA LEU A 446 -5.61 15.83 -12.46
C LEU A 446 -5.73 16.37 -11.03
N LYS A 447 -6.30 15.55 -10.15
CA LYS A 447 -6.54 15.88 -8.75
C LYS A 447 -6.57 14.62 -7.91
N ALA A 448 -5.80 14.58 -6.82
CA ALA A 448 -5.91 13.55 -5.79
C ALA A 448 -6.39 14.16 -4.46
N GLU A 449 -7.30 13.50 -3.76
CA GLU A 449 -7.81 13.89 -2.44
C GLU A 449 -7.88 12.68 -1.52
N ASN A 450 -7.75 12.90 -0.20
CA ASN A 450 -8.00 11.83 0.77
C ASN A 450 -9.48 11.42 0.71
N HIS A 451 -9.75 10.12 0.76
CA HIS A 451 -11.11 9.62 0.75
C HIS A 451 -11.85 10.04 2.04
N PRO A 452 -13.05 10.63 1.97
CA PRO A 452 -13.73 11.25 3.12
C PRO A 452 -14.08 10.26 4.24
N ASN A 453 -14.27 8.98 3.87
CA ASN A 453 -14.65 7.91 4.79
C ASN A 453 -13.59 6.79 4.89
N ALA A 454 -12.34 7.03 4.47
CA ALA A 454 -11.28 6.01 4.52
C ALA A 454 -9.84 6.59 4.49
N ASP A 455 -9.08 6.38 5.57
CA ASP A 455 -7.73 6.93 5.73
C ASP A 455 -6.65 6.22 4.88
N SER A 456 -7.00 5.12 4.23
CA SER A 456 -6.07 4.35 3.39
C SER A 456 -6.32 4.51 1.90
N LEU A 457 -7.28 5.36 1.50
CA LEU A 457 -7.68 5.50 0.10
C LEU A 457 -7.55 6.94 -0.40
N TYR A 458 -7.04 7.11 -1.61
CA TYR A 458 -7.18 8.35 -2.37
C TYR A 458 -8.39 8.29 -3.29
N VAL A 459 -8.99 9.45 -3.55
CA VAL A 459 -9.96 9.69 -4.61
C VAL A 459 -9.27 10.54 -5.67
N GLU A 460 -9.10 9.98 -6.85
CA GLU A 460 -8.32 10.56 -7.95
C GLU A 460 -9.27 10.90 -9.11
N GLN A 461 -9.18 12.12 -9.63
CA GLN A 461 -9.75 12.50 -10.92
C GLN A 461 -8.69 12.30 -11.98
N MET A 462 -8.93 11.36 -12.90
CA MET A 462 -7.93 10.88 -13.85
C MET A 462 -8.35 11.18 -15.29
N ASP A 463 -7.47 11.84 -16.03
CA ASP A 463 -7.57 11.97 -17.49
C ASP A 463 -6.96 10.73 -18.15
N VAL A 464 -7.77 9.99 -18.92
CA VAL A 464 -7.35 8.80 -19.68
C VAL A 464 -7.64 8.97 -21.18
N GLY A 465 -7.69 10.23 -21.66
CA GLY A 465 -8.00 10.57 -23.05
C GLY A 465 -9.47 10.43 -23.41
N GLU A 466 -10.36 10.62 -22.45
CA GLU A 466 -11.82 10.62 -22.62
C GLU A 466 -12.41 12.02 -22.44
N ASP A 467 -13.63 12.25 -22.92
CA ASP A 467 -14.31 13.56 -22.81
C ASP A 467 -14.47 14.04 -21.36
N LYS A 468 -14.51 13.11 -20.39
CA LYS A 468 -14.65 13.39 -18.96
C LYS A 468 -13.59 12.62 -18.17
N PRO A 469 -12.97 13.24 -17.16
CA PRO A 469 -12.11 12.53 -16.23
C PRO A 469 -12.86 11.41 -15.51
N ARG A 470 -12.17 10.28 -15.27
CA ARG A 470 -12.68 9.16 -14.49
C ARG A 470 -12.36 9.35 -13.03
N THR A 471 -13.25 8.88 -12.16
CA THR A 471 -12.95 8.76 -10.73
C THR A 471 -12.29 7.41 -10.48
N VAL A 472 -11.07 7.41 -9.93
CA VAL A 472 -10.30 6.21 -9.56
C VAL A 472 -10.01 6.27 -8.06
N ILE A 473 -10.15 5.14 -7.39
CA ILE A 473 -9.86 5.02 -5.95
C ILE A 473 -8.67 4.10 -5.78
N SER A 474 -7.62 4.58 -5.14
CA SER A 474 -6.37 3.84 -4.98
C SER A 474 -5.98 3.68 -3.51
N GLY A 475 -5.28 2.60 -3.18
CA GLY A 475 -4.77 2.31 -1.83
C GLY A 475 -3.41 2.97 -1.52
N LEU A 476 -3.06 4.07 -2.20
CA LEU A 476 -1.69 4.59 -2.23
C LEU A 476 -1.34 5.54 -1.08
N VAL A 477 -2.29 5.88 -0.20
CA VAL A 477 -2.10 6.86 0.90
C VAL A 477 -0.89 6.57 1.78
N ARG A 478 -0.64 5.29 2.06
CA ARG A 478 0.46 4.86 2.94
C ARG A 478 1.81 4.72 2.24
N HIS A 479 1.82 4.87 0.92
CA HIS A 479 2.99 4.60 0.09
C HIS A 479 3.49 5.84 -0.63
N ILE A 480 2.57 6.70 -1.09
CA ILE A 480 2.88 7.84 -1.93
C ILE A 480 2.22 9.09 -1.34
N PRO A 481 3.00 10.11 -0.94
CA PRO A 481 2.48 11.39 -0.50
C PRO A 481 1.59 12.02 -1.56
N ILE A 482 0.52 12.69 -1.13
CA ILE A 482 -0.49 13.28 -2.02
C ILE A 482 0.12 14.31 -2.98
N GLU A 483 1.20 14.98 -2.59
CA GLU A 483 1.92 15.94 -3.41
C GLU A 483 2.60 15.28 -4.62
N GLN A 484 3.04 14.03 -4.47
CA GLN A 484 3.65 13.25 -5.56
C GLN A 484 2.60 12.62 -6.50
N MET A 485 1.34 12.59 -6.05
CA MET A 485 0.21 12.10 -6.86
C MET A 485 -0.33 13.17 -7.80
N GLN A 486 -0.26 14.45 -7.41
CA GLN A 486 -0.81 15.53 -8.24
C GLN A 486 -0.08 15.60 -9.58
N ASN A 487 -0.85 15.70 -10.66
CA ASN A 487 -0.34 15.93 -12.01
C ASN A 487 0.62 14.83 -12.53
N ARG A 488 0.61 13.64 -11.93
CA ARG A 488 1.50 12.53 -12.28
C ARG A 488 0.89 11.64 -13.36
N LEU A 489 1.74 11.14 -14.26
CA LEU A 489 1.38 10.10 -15.22
C LEU A 489 1.42 8.72 -14.57
N VAL A 490 0.45 7.88 -14.91
CA VAL A 490 0.25 6.53 -14.37
C VAL A 490 -0.24 5.58 -15.44
N ILE A 491 -0.07 4.27 -15.24
CA ILE A 491 -0.70 3.25 -16.09
C ILE A 491 -2.04 2.86 -15.47
N CYS A 492 -3.11 2.90 -16.27
CA CYS A 492 -4.47 2.65 -15.81
C CYS A 492 -5.13 1.53 -16.61
N VAL A 493 -5.88 0.67 -15.90
CA VAL A 493 -6.79 -0.32 -16.49
C VAL A 493 -8.18 0.29 -16.61
N CYS A 494 -8.65 0.53 -17.84
CA CYS A 494 -9.86 1.32 -18.12
C CYS A 494 -11.12 0.48 -18.40
N ASN A 495 -11.00 -0.84 -18.60
CA ASN A 495 -12.14 -1.71 -18.93
C ASN A 495 -12.56 -2.66 -17.79
N LEU A 496 -12.16 -2.39 -16.54
CA LEU A 496 -12.70 -3.09 -15.38
C LEU A 496 -14.15 -2.68 -15.12
N LYS A 497 -14.95 -3.61 -14.58
CA LYS A 497 -16.30 -3.26 -14.10
C LYS A 497 -16.16 -2.27 -12.93
N PRO A 498 -16.88 -1.13 -12.94
CA PRO A 498 -16.84 -0.18 -11.84
C PRO A 498 -17.13 -0.83 -10.49
N ALA A 499 -16.37 -0.45 -9.47
CA ALA A 499 -16.46 -1.02 -8.13
C ALA A 499 -16.64 0.08 -7.09
N LYS A 500 -17.64 -0.09 -6.20
CA LYS A 500 -17.85 0.83 -5.09
C LYS A 500 -16.87 0.53 -3.95
N MET A 501 -16.05 1.50 -3.59
CA MET A 501 -15.18 1.46 -2.43
C MET A 501 -15.64 2.54 -1.46
N ARG A 502 -16.13 2.12 -0.28
CA ARG A 502 -16.54 3.02 0.82
C ARG A 502 -17.53 4.12 0.40
N GLY A 503 -18.39 3.81 -0.57
CA GLY A 503 -19.48 4.67 -1.04
C GLY A 503 -19.20 5.40 -2.35
N ILE A 504 -17.94 5.50 -2.79
CA ILE A 504 -17.55 6.14 -4.05
C ILE A 504 -17.27 5.05 -5.09
N GLU A 505 -17.68 5.27 -6.33
CA GLU A 505 -17.47 4.32 -7.43
C GLU A 505 -16.13 4.59 -8.12
N SER A 506 -15.25 3.58 -8.15
CA SER A 506 -14.01 3.60 -8.92
C SER A 506 -14.25 3.02 -10.31
N GLN A 507 -13.84 3.77 -11.34
CA GLN A 507 -14.04 3.48 -12.76
C GLN A 507 -12.74 3.06 -13.46
N GLY A 508 -11.74 2.65 -12.68
CA GLY A 508 -10.45 2.19 -13.17
C GLY A 508 -9.57 1.67 -12.05
N MET A 509 -8.35 1.27 -12.40
CA MET A 509 -7.34 0.79 -11.47
C MET A 509 -5.95 1.26 -11.93
N VAL A 510 -5.21 1.89 -11.01
CA VAL A 510 -3.82 2.31 -11.23
C VAL A 510 -2.90 1.14 -10.95
N LEU A 511 -1.96 0.86 -11.86
CA LEU A 511 -0.97 -0.20 -11.65
C LEU A 511 0.34 0.38 -11.12
N CYS A 512 0.89 -0.28 -10.10
CA CYS A 512 2.14 0.10 -9.46
C CYS A 512 3.10 -1.10 -9.40
N ALA A 513 4.40 -0.82 -9.39
CA ALA A 513 5.38 -1.82 -8.98
C ALA A 513 5.28 -1.96 -7.46
N SER A 514 5.09 -3.19 -6.96
CA SER A 514 4.81 -3.41 -5.53
C SER A 514 5.62 -4.57 -4.93
N THR A 515 6.11 -4.32 -3.73
CA THR A 515 6.62 -5.31 -2.77
C THR A 515 5.82 -5.17 -1.46
N PRO A 516 5.95 -6.12 -0.51
CA PRO A 516 5.34 -5.96 0.81
C PRO A 516 5.80 -4.69 1.56
N GLU A 517 6.98 -4.16 1.25
CA GLU A 517 7.62 -3.05 1.97
C GLU A 517 7.53 -1.70 1.23
N LYS A 518 7.50 -1.72 -0.11
CA LYS A 518 7.55 -0.53 -0.96
C LYS A 518 6.63 -0.66 -2.17
N VAL A 519 5.93 0.44 -2.48
CA VAL A 519 5.14 0.61 -3.71
C VAL A 519 5.66 1.86 -4.42
N GLU A 520 5.84 1.78 -5.73
CA GLU A 520 6.23 2.93 -6.56
C GLU A 520 5.43 2.98 -7.87
N LEU A 521 5.19 4.20 -8.36
CA LEU A 521 4.54 4.43 -9.64
C LEU A 521 5.49 4.11 -10.78
N ILE A 522 4.92 3.60 -11.87
CA ILE A 522 5.63 3.41 -13.13
C ILE A 522 5.90 4.78 -13.76
N GLU A 523 7.09 4.97 -14.30
CA GLU A 523 7.52 6.17 -15.01
C GLU A 523 7.32 6.05 -16.52
N PHE A 524 7.12 7.20 -17.14
CA PHE A 524 6.83 7.40 -18.54
C PHE A 524 7.83 8.38 -19.13
N ASP A 525 7.98 8.36 -20.46
CA ASP A 525 8.69 9.39 -21.20
C ASP A 525 7.96 10.74 -21.04
N GLU A 526 8.70 11.85 -21.05
CA GLU A 526 8.17 13.21 -20.93
C GLU A 526 7.20 13.56 -22.09
N ASN A 527 7.32 12.85 -23.22
CA ASN A 527 6.48 13.04 -24.39
C ASN A 527 5.13 12.29 -24.32
N CYS A 528 4.89 11.49 -23.29
CA CYS A 528 3.63 10.73 -23.16
C CYS A 528 2.44 11.64 -22.86
N ILE A 529 1.33 11.42 -23.56
CA ILE A 529 0.06 12.14 -23.38
C ILE A 529 -1.02 11.21 -22.80
N PRO A 530 -1.95 11.75 -21.98
CA PRO A 530 -3.07 10.97 -21.46
C PRO A 530 -3.90 10.33 -22.57
N GLY A 531 -4.26 9.07 -22.38
CA GLY A 531 -5.06 8.27 -23.31
C GLY A 531 -4.28 7.42 -24.30
N GLN A 532 -2.96 7.58 -24.38
CA GLN A 532 -2.14 6.70 -25.23
C GLN A 532 -2.28 5.23 -24.81
N PRO A 533 -2.47 4.30 -25.77
CA PRO A 533 -2.54 2.88 -25.47
C PRO A 533 -1.18 2.33 -25.04
N VAL A 534 -1.21 1.47 -24.01
CA VAL A 534 -0.08 0.62 -23.67
C VAL A 534 -0.26 -0.72 -24.35
N THR A 535 0.72 -1.13 -25.14
CA THR A 535 0.78 -2.40 -25.87
C THR A 535 1.83 -3.31 -25.27
N CYS A 536 1.74 -4.60 -25.52
CA CYS A 536 2.77 -5.57 -25.16
C CYS A 536 3.29 -6.22 -26.43
N GLU A 537 4.61 -6.27 -26.59
CA GLU A 537 5.22 -6.90 -27.76
C GLU A 537 4.80 -8.38 -27.85
N GLY A 538 4.47 -8.84 -29.06
CA GLY A 538 3.99 -10.21 -29.29
C GLY A 538 2.51 -10.49 -28.96
N TYR A 539 1.77 -9.52 -28.39
CA TYR A 539 0.34 -9.68 -28.08
C TYR A 539 -0.52 -8.68 -28.83
N LYS A 540 -1.53 -9.18 -29.57
CA LYS A 540 -2.47 -8.31 -30.30
C LYS A 540 -3.44 -7.63 -29.33
N ARG A 541 -3.40 -6.29 -29.31
CA ARG A 541 -4.34 -5.46 -28.55
C ARG A 541 -5.77 -5.63 -29.09
N ARG A 542 -6.68 -6.06 -28.21
CA ARG A 542 -8.11 -6.31 -28.46
C ARG A 542 -8.91 -6.16 -27.15
N PRO A 543 -8.99 -4.95 -26.57
CA PRO A 543 -9.61 -4.77 -25.27
C PRO A 543 -11.10 -5.11 -25.32
N ASP A 544 -11.58 -5.87 -24.34
CA ASP A 544 -13.01 -6.06 -24.12
C ASP A 544 -13.64 -4.70 -23.75
N PRO A 545 -14.88 -4.37 -24.19
CA PRO A 545 -15.55 -3.13 -23.79
C PRO A 545 -15.66 -2.97 -22.27
N ILE A 546 -16.02 -4.06 -21.59
CA ILE A 546 -15.99 -4.22 -20.13
C ILE A 546 -15.59 -5.67 -19.84
N LEU A 547 -14.60 -5.88 -18.99
CA LEU A 547 -14.13 -7.21 -18.58
C LEU A 547 -15.22 -7.97 -17.82
N ASN A 548 -15.49 -9.20 -18.24
CA ASN A 548 -16.44 -10.07 -17.57
C ASN A 548 -15.79 -10.73 -16.33
N PRO A 549 -16.26 -10.46 -15.10
CA PRO A 549 -15.67 -11.03 -13.88
C PRO A 549 -15.67 -12.56 -13.85
N LYS A 550 -16.61 -13.22 -14.54
CA LYS A 550 -16.67 -14.69 -14.61
C LYS A 550 -15.51 -15.30 -15.41
N LYS A 551 -14.93 -14.54 -16.35
CA LYS A 551 -13.82 -15.02 -17.21
C LYS A 551 -12.45 -14.87 -16.54
N LYS A 552 -12.36 -14.22 -15.37
CA LYS A 552 -11.12 -14.06 -14.58
C LYS A 552 -9.91 -13.56 -15.39
N ILE A 553 -10.15 -12.63 -16.31
CA ILE A 553 -9.14 -12.17 -17.29
C ILE A 553 -7.99 -11.45 -16.57
N TRP A 554 -8.32 -10.52 -15.67
CA TRP A 554 -7.34 -9.81 -14.86
C TRP A 554 -6.52 -10.79 -14.00
N GLU A 555 -7.20 -11.73 -13.33
CA GLU A 555 -6.57 -12.72 -12.47
C GLU A 555 -5.67 -13.70 -13.24
N GLY A 556 -5.93 -13.91 -14.54
CA GLY A 556 -5.06 -14.69 -15.43
C GLY A 556 -3.86 -13.91 -15.96
N VAL A 557 -3.96 -12.58 -16.08
CA VAL A 557 -2.89 -11.72 -16.62
C VAL A 557 -1.96 -11.19 -15.52
N ALA A 558 -2.51 -10.80 -14.37
CA ALA A 558 -1.79 -10.16 -13.27
C ALA A 558 -0.58 -10.95 -12.72
N PRO A 559 -0.60 -12.29 -12.62
CA PRO A 559 0.57 -13.04 -12.13
C PRO A 559 1.82 -12.91 -13.00
N ASP A 560 1.63 -12.68 -14.30
CA ASP A 560 2.71 -12.57 -15.27
C ASP A 560 3.14 -11.12 -15.54
N LEU A 561 2.41 -10.14 -14.98
CA LEU A 561 2.77 -8.71 -15.01
C LEU A 561 3.79 -8.40 -13.91
N LYS A 562 5.02 -8.07 -14.31
CA LYS A 562 6.12 -7.79 -13.39
C LYS A 562 7.09 -6.77 -13.95
N VAL A 563 7.90 -6.20 -13.07
CA VAL A 563 9.10 -5.47 -13.44
C VAL A 563 10.24 -6.47 -13.60
N ASN A 564 10.96 -6.46 -14.72
CA ASN A 564 12.12 -7.33 -14.94
C ASN A 564 13.39 -6.80 -14.20
N CYS A 565 14.54 -7.46 -14.41
CA CYS A 565 15.81 -7.06 -13.83
C CYS A 565 16.36 -5.73 -14.40
N GLU A 566 15.91 -5.33 -15.59
CA GLU A 566 16.28 -4.07 -16.25
C GLU A 566 15.40 -2.91 -15.79
N GLY A 567 14.31 -3.19 -15.05
CA GLY A 567 13.37 -2.17 -14.57
C GLY A 567 12.18 -1.93 -15.50
N GLN A 568 12.04 -2.69 -16.58
CA GLN A 568 10.92 -2.59 -17.50
C GLN A 568 9.71 -3.37 -17.00
N VAL A 569 8.52 -2.81 -17.20
CA VAL A 569 7.27 -3.55 -17.01
C VAL A 569 7.11 -4.54 -18.16
N VAL A 570 6.98 -5.82 -17.82
CA VAL A 570 6.87 -6.92 -18.77
C VAL A 570 5.65 -7.80 -18.46
N TYR A 571 5.09 -8.42 -19.50
CA TYR A 571 4.13 -9.52 -19.40
C TYR A 571 4.69 -10.76 -20.07
N LYS A 572 4.82 -11.87 -19.32
CA LYS A 572 5.47 -13.11 -19.81
C LYS A 572 6.85 -12.86 -20.44
N GLY A 573 7.59 -11.89 -19.90
CA GLY A 573 8.92 -11.50 -20.37
C GLY A 573 8.96 -10.51 -21.55
N GLN A 574 7.81 -10.16 -22.14
CA GLN A 574 7.73 -9.18 -23.23
C GLN A 574 7.43 -7.78 -22.68
N PRO A 575 8.10 -6.72 -23.16
CA PRO A 575 7.95 -5.37 -22.63
C PRO A 575 6.59 -4.75 -22.95
N LEU A 576 6.07 -3.99 -21.98
CA LEU A 576 4.96 -3.07 -22.19
C LEU A 576 5.50 -1.73 -22.69
N LEU A 577 4.93 -1.27 -23.80
CA LEU A 577 5.35 -0.08 -24.53
C LEU A 577 4.17 0.88 -24.69
N VAL A 578 4.43 2.18 -24.58
CA VAL A 578 3.50 3.24 -25.01
C VAL A 578 3.64 3.41 -26.51
N ASP A 579 2.52 3.31 -27.24
CA ASP A 579 2.46 3.38 -28.71
C ASP A 579 3.44 2.42 -29.43
N GLY A 580 3.85 1.33 -28.77
CA GLY A 580 4.79 0.37 -29.34
C GLY A 580 6.25 0.85 -29.41
N VAL A 581 6.59 1.97 -28.79
CA VAL A 581 7.94 2.56 -28.87
C VAL A 581 8.57 2.76 -27.48
N SER A 582 7.88 3.44 -26.57
CA SER A 582 8.49 3.87 -25.30
C SER A 582 8.23 2.86 -24.18
N PRO A 583 9.26 2.27 -23.55
CA PRO A 583 9.08 1.30 -22.48
C PRO A 583 8.60 1.95 -21.18
N LEU A 584 7.83 1.18 -20.43
CA LEU A 584 7.40 1.55 -19.08
C LEU A 584 8.43 1.12 -18.04
N LEU A 585 8.86 2.04 -17.17
CA LEU A 585 9.98 1.80 -16.26
C LEU A 585 9.59 1.97 -14.78
N ALA A 586 10.07 1.09 -13.91
CA ALA A 586 9.97 1.27 -12.47
C ALA A 586 11.24 2.01 -11.94
N PRO A 587 11.09 3.04 -11.09
CA PRO A 587 12.22 3.82 -10.59
C PRO A 587 13.34 2.99 -9.96
N SER A 588 13.00 1.99 -9.13
CA SER A 588 14.00 1.28 -8.31
C SER A 588 13.71 -0.19 -8.08
N LEU A 589 12.45 -0.62 -8.09
CA LEU A 589 12.07 -2.00 -7.87
C LEU A 589 12.40 -2.86 -9.10
N ARG A 590 12.87 -4.09 -8.86
CA ARG A 590 13.28 -5.05 -9.90
C ARG A 590 12.80 -6.44 -9.52
N ASN A 591 12.36 -7.22 -10.51
CA ASN A 591 11.80 -8.57 -10.31
C ASN A 591 10.59 -8.61 -9.36
N VAL A 592 9.76 -7.56 -9.38
CA VAL A 592 8.58 -7.41 -8.53
C VAL A 592 7.30 -7.44 -9.34
N PRO A 593 6.16 -7.88 -8.78
CA PRO A 593 4.90 -7.83 -9.50
C PRO A 593 4.41 -6.40 -9.74
N VAL A 594 3.71 -6.20 -10.86
CA VAL A 594 2.95 -4.98 -11.16
C VAL A 594 1.48 -5.27 -10.94
N LYS A 595 0.86 -4.55 -10.01
CA LYS A 595 -0.51 -4.82 -9.54
C LYS A 595 -1.32 -3.55 -9.38
#